data_AF-A0A2E0WDA8-F1
#
_entry.id   AF-A0A2E0WDA8-F1
#
_cell.length_a   1.000
_cell.length_b   1.000
_cell.length_c   1.000
_cell.angle_alpha   90.00
_cell.angle_beta   90.00
_cell.angle_gamma   90.00
#
_symmetry.space_group_name_H-M   'P 1'
#
loop_
_entity.id
_entity.type
_entity.pdbx_description
1 polymer ?
#
loop_
_entity_poly.entity_id
_entity_poly.type
_entity_poly.pdbx_seq_one_letter_code
_entity_poly.pdbx_strand_id
1 'polypeptide(L)'
;MKRRASGLSPVFLILPGLIFVLAGWVWDDGAILTVIGIFLFVAAFGALIISNRQSRQKAQKVRSQPLTPQLAPGWYVDPKNSQRLRYWDGQTWTEKVVERE
;
A
#
# COMPACT_ATOMS: atom_id res chain seq x y z
N MET A 1 -40.54 6.43 14.31
CA MET A 1 -39.19 6.81 13.85
C MET A 1 -38.60 7.85 14.79
N LYS A 2 -37.56 7.52 15.56
CA LYS A 2 -36.86 8.49 16.43
C LYS A 2 -35.37 8.23 16.31
N ARG A 3 -34.69 9.03 15.48
CA ARG A 3 -33.25 8.93 15.24
C ARG A 3 -32.53 9.33 16.52
N ARG A 4 -31.85 8.39 17.18
CA ARG A 4 -30.96 8.69 18.31
C ARG A 4 -29.70 9.31 17.72
N ALA A 5 -29.53 10.61 17.90
CA ALA A 5 -28.26 11.28 17.66
C ALA A 5 -27.26 10.76 18.69
N SER A 6 -26.18 10.15 18.22
CA SER A 6 -25.02 9.75 19.02
C SER A 6 -24.35 11.01 19.56
N GLY A 7 -24.62 11.32 20.83
CA GLY A 7 -23.94 12.37 21.56
C GLY A 7 -22.44 12.07 21.61
N LEU A 8 -21.66 12.91 20.95
CA LEU A 8 -20.20 12.94 21.07
C LEU A 8 -19.88 13.07 22.57
N SER A 9 -19.29 12.04 23.18
CA SER A 9 -19.11 12.02 24.64
C SER A 9 -18.18 13.16 25.07
N PRO A 10 -18.49 13.92 26.13
CA PRO A 10 -17.68 15.04 26.60
C PRO A 10 -16.27 14.64 27.07
N VAL A 11 -16.00 13.35 27.23
CA VAL A 11 -14.68 12.79 27.59
C VAL A 11 -13.59 13.19 26.59
N PHE A 12 -13.92 13.35 25.30
CA PHE A 12 -12.93 13.70 24.26
C PHE A 12 -12.50 15.18 24.28
N LEU A 13 -13.17 16.04 25.04
CA LEU A 13 -12.80 17.45 25.20
C LEU A 13 -11.90 17.71 26.42
N ILE A 14 -11.86 16.78 27.38
CA ILE A 14 -11.14 16.96 28.66
C ILE A 14 -9.64 16.64 28.51
N LEU A 15 -9.28 15.70 27.64
CA LEU A 15 -7.90 15.26 27.40
C LEU A 15 -6.93 16.37 26.93
N PRO A 16 -7.26 17.21 25.93
CA PRO A 16 -6.35 18.28 25.52
C PRO A 16 -6.25 19.42 26.54
N GLY A 17 -7.33 19.70 27.29
CA GLY A 17 -7.33 20.73 28.34
C GLY A 17 -6.44 20.38 29.53
N LEU A 18 -6.42 19.10 29.94
CA LEU A 18 -5.54 18.61 31.01
C LEU A 18 -4.06 18.70 30.62
N ILE A 19 -3.74 18.42 29.34
CA ILE A 19 -2.40 18.58 28.78
C ILE A 19 -1.98 20.06 28.78
N PHE A 20 -2.89 20.98 28.46
CA PHE A 20 -2.63 22.43 28.51
C PHE A 20 -2.44 22.98 29.92
N VAL A 21 -3.21 22.49 30.90
CA VAL A 21 -3.06 22.90 32.31
C VAL A 21 -1.77 22.36 32.93
N LEU A 22 -1.35 21.15 32.56
CA LEU A 22 -0.03 20.60 32.95
C LEU A 22 1.13 21.28 32.20
N ALA A 23 0.93 21.67 30.94
CA ALA A 23 1.92 22.41 30.15
C ALA A 23 2.08 23.87 30.61
N GLY A 24 1.02 24.50 31.13
CA GLY A 24 1.03 25.86 31.67
C GLY A 24 1.86 26.04 32.95
N TRP A 25 2.24 24.95 33.63
CA TRP A 25 3.14 24.96 34.79
C TRP A 25 4.62 24.80 34.42
N VAL A 26 4.93 24.55 33.14
CA VAL A 26 6.30 24.44 32.61
C VAL A 26 6.73 25.79 32.03
N TRP A 27 6.99 26.75 32.92
CA TRP A 27 7.52 28.08 32.58
C TRP A 27 8.94 28.23 33.15
N ASP A 28 9.79 27.25 32.83
CA ASP A 28 11.24 27.25 33.08
C ASP A 28 11.90 26.60 31.86
N ASP A 29 13.08 27.07 31.46
CA ASP A 29 13.70 27.01 30.12
C ASP A 29 13.82 25.65 29.37
N GLY A 30 13.31 24.54 29.91
CA GLY A 30 13.38 23.18 29.34
C GLY A 30 12.25 22.76 28.38
N ALA A 31 11.20 23.57 28.20
CA ALA A 31 10.00 23.21 27.44
C ALA A 31 10.26 22.96 25.93
N ILE A 32 11.24 23.65 25.35
CA ILE A 32 11.52 23.55 23.92
C ILE A 32 12.17 22.20 23.58
N LEU A 33 13.05 21.69 24.45
CA LEU A 33 13.74 20.41 24.24
C LEU A 33 12.78 19.22 24.36
N THR A 34 11.71 19.32 25.16
CA THR A 34 10.71 18.25 25.29
C THR A 34 9.80 18.19 24.07
N VAL A 35 9.37 19.34 23.53
CA VAL A 35 8.59 19.38 22.28
C VAL A 35 9.41 18.87 21.10
N ILE A 36 10.67 19.31 20.98
CA ILE A 36 11.60 18.79 19.96
C ILE A 36 11.82 17.29 20.16
N GLY A 37 12.03 16.83 21.39
CA GLY A 37 12.20 15.42 21.72
C GLY A 37 10.99 14.56 21.34
N ILE A 38 9.78 15.01 21.67
CA ILE A 38 8.53 14.32 21.29
C ILE A 38 8.36 14.31 19.78
N PHE A 39 8.65 15.42 19.10
CA PHE A 39 8.55 15.49 17.64
C PHE A 39 9.53 14.54 16.96
N LEU A 40 10.79 14.51 17.40
CA LEU A 40 11.81 13.58 16.91
C LEU A 40 11.43 12.12 17.22
N PHE A 41 10.85 11.86 18.39
CA PHE A 41 10.38 10.53 18.77
C PHE A 41 9.22 10.07 17.87
N VAL A 42 8.22 10.90 17.63
CA VAL A 42 7.09 10.60 16.74
C VAL A 42 7.57 10.40 15.29
N ALA A 43 8.50 11.23 14.81
CA ALA A 43 9.08 11.08 13.48
C ALA A 43 9.89 9.78 13.33
N ALA A 44 10.75 9.45 14.30
CA ALA A 44 11.54 8.22 14.32
C ALA A 44 10.65 6.97 14.43
N PHE A 45 9.63 7.02 15.28
CA PHE A 45 8.69 5.92 15.47
C PHE A 45 7.79 5.72 14.24
N GLY A 46 7.34 6.81 13.61
CA GLY A 46 6.63 6.77 12.33
C GLY A 46 7.48 6.17 11.22
N ALA A 47 8.75 6.56 11.12
CA ALA A 47 9.71 6.00 10.16
C ALA A 47 9.96 4.49 10.39
N LEU A 48 10.00 4.04 11.64
CA LEU A 48 10.14 2.62 12.00
C LEU A 48 8.94 1.77 11.53
N ILE A 49 7.72 2.30 11.63
CA ILE A 49 6.51 1.61 11.16
C ILE A 49 6.47 1.56 9.62
N ILE A 50 6.91 2.61 8.93
CA ILE A 50 6.86 2.72 7.46
C ILE A 50 7.96 1.87 6.79
N SER A 51 9.15 1.75 7.39
CA SER A 51 10.29 1.05 6.76
C SER A 51 10.01 -0.43 6.47
N ASN A 52 9.22 -1.09 7.32
CA ASN A 52 8.88 -2.51 7.17
C ASN A 52 7.98 -2.80 5.94
N ARG A 53 7.28 -1.80 5.41
CA ARG A 53 6.46 -1.97 4.19
C ARG A 53 7.30 -2.18 2.94
N GLN A 54 8.50 -1.60 2.87
CA GLN A 54 9.32 -1.66 1.65
C GLN A 54 9.85 -3.06 1.36
N SER A 55 10.26 -3.80 2.40
CA SER A 55 10.72 -5.19 2.28
C SER A 55 9.60 -6.10 1.77
N ARG A 56 8.36 -5.87 2.25
CA ARG A 56 7.19 -6.60 1.76
C ARG A 56 6.85 -6.25 0.31
N GLN A 57 7.02 -4.99 -0.11
CA GLN A 57 6.77 -4.61 -1.51
C GLN A 57 7.78 -5.20 -2.49
N LYS A 58 9.06 -5.26 -2.13
CA LYS A 58 10.09 -5.92 -2.96
C LYS A 58 9.83 -7.42 -3.09
N ALA A 59 9.47 -8.08 -1.99
CA ALA A 59 9.12 -9.51 -2.00
C ALA A 59 7.80 -9.78 -2.76
N GLN A 60 6.83 -8.87 -2.66
CA GLN A 60 5.57 -8.99 -3.39
C GLN A 60 5.79 -8.86 -4.90
N LYS A 61 6.68 -7.96 -5.36
CA LYS A 61 6.98 -7.80 -6.79
C LYS A 61 7.54 -9.09 -7.43
N VAL A 62 8.26 -9.90 -6.65
CA VAL A 62 8.76 -11.22 -7.10
C VAL A 62 7.66 -12.29 -7.06
N ARG A 63 6.77 -12.25 -6.06
CA ARG A 63 5.69 -13.24 -5.91
C ARG A 63 4.48 -13.00 -6.81
N SER A 64 4.33 -11.79 -7.35
CA SER A 64 3.29 -11.44 -8.33
C SER A 64 3.59 -11.92 -9.75
N GLN A 65 4.72 -12.59 -10.00
CA GLN A 65 4.97 -13.18 -11.32
C GLN A 65 3.95 -14.30 -11.52
N PRO A 66 2.99 -14.16 -12.45
CA PRO A 66 2.05 -15.23 -12.69
C PRO A 66 2.83 -16.46 -13.16
N LEU A 67 2.65 -17.59 -12.49
CA LEU A 67 3.19 -18.91 -12.86
C LEU A 67 2.56 -19.45 -14.15
N THR A 68 2.03 -18.58 -15.00
CA THR A 68 1.65 -18.97 -16.35
C THR A 68 2.95 -19.34 -17.04
N PRO A 69 3.12 -20.55 -17.59
CA PRO A 69 4.22 -20.82 -18.48
C PRO A 69 4.13 -19.77 -19.58
N GLN A 70 5.00 -18.77 -19.52
CA GLN A 70 5.03 -17.68 -20.46
C GLN A 70 5.50 -18.30 -21.76
N LEU A 71 4.54 -18.77 -22.56
CA LEU A 71 4.80 -19.41 -23.84
C LEU A 71 5.81 -18.54 -24.57
N ALA A 72 6.94 -19.14 -24.95
CA ALA A 72 7.96 -18.41 -25.68
C ALA A 72 7.34 -17.86 -26.96
N PRO A 73 7.78 -16.69 -27.45
CA PRO A 73 7.27 -16.16 -28.71
C PRO A 73 7.44 -17.18 -29.84
N GLY A 74 6.38 -17.45 -30.60
CA GLY A 74 6.38 -18.54 -31.58
C GLY A 74 5.01 -18.83 -32.20
N TRP A 75 4.99 -19.80 -33.10
CA TRP A 75 3.77 -20.26 -33.78
C TRP A 75 3.12 -21.39 -32.97
N TYR A 76 1.86 -21.19 -32.58
CA TYR A 76 1.07 -22.15 -31.83
C TYR A 76 -0.28 -22.36 -32.49
N VAL A 77 -0.95 -23.47 -32.18
CA VAL A 77 -2.29 -23.78 -32.70
C VAL A 77 -3.28 -22.71 -32.26
N ASP A 78 -4.03 -22.13 -33.21
CA ASP A 78 -5.05 -21.14 -32.86
C ASP A 78 -6.17 -21.82 -32.04
N PRO A 79 -6.45 -21.36 -30.80
CA PRO A 79 -7.55 -21.90 -29.98
C PRO A 79 -8.91 -21.82 -30.66
N LYS A 80 -9.10 -20.89 -31.61
CA LYS A 80 -10.36 -20.72 -32.36
C LYS A 80 -10.46 -21.60 -33.60
N ASN A 81 -9.33 -22.05 -34.14
CA ASN A 81 -9.31 -22.89 -35.34
C ASN A 81 -8.02 -23.74 -35.36
N SER A 82 -8.17 -25.02 -35.10
CA SER A 82 -7.05 -25.97 -35.02
C SER A 82 -6.34 -26.23 -36.35
N GLN A 83 -6.89 -25.78 -37.49
CA GLN A 83 -6.26 -25.92 -38.81
C GLN A 83 -5.21 -24.85 -39.11
N ARG A 84 -5.13 -23.80 -38.29
CA ARG A 84 -4.15 -22.72 -38.47
C ARG A 84 -3.26 -22.51 -37.24
N LEU A 85 -2.07 -22.01 -37.51
CA LEU A 85 -1.12 -21.53 -36.50
C LEU A 85 -1.27 -20.02 -36.37
N ARG A 86 -1.27 -19.52 -35.14
CA ARG A 86 -1.27 -18.09 -34.82
C ARG A 86 0.03 -17.76 -34.07
N TYR A 87 0.59 -16.58 -34.33
CA TYR A 87 1.82 -16.18 -33.68
C TYR A 87 1.54 -15.58 -32.29
N TRP A 88 2.16 -16.14 -31.26
CA TRP A 88 2.18 -15.65 -29.88
C TRP A 88 3.43 -14.81 -29.67
N ASP A 89 3.29 -13.60 -29.13
CA ASP A 89 4.42 -12.67 -28.90
C ASP A 89 5.05 -12.77 -27.50
N GLY A 90 4.57 -13.69 -26.66
CA GLY A 90 4.97 -13.81 -25.25
C GLY A 90 3.98 -13.20 -24.26
N GLN A 91 3.02 -12.41 -24.73
CA GLN A 91 1.99 -11.74 -23.92
C GLN A 91 0.58 -11.89 -24.51
N THR A 92 0.44 -11.83 -25.83
CA THR A 92 -0.82 -11.87 -26.56
C THR A 92 -0.71 -12.62 -27.89
N TRP A 93 -1.85 -13.08 -28.40
CA TRP A 93 -1.92 -13.63 -29.75
C TRP A 93 -1.96 -12.49 -30.77
N THR A 94 -0.97 -12.42 -31.64
CA THR A 94 -0.90 -11.41 -32.71
C THR A 94 -1.87 -11.74 -33.85
N GLU A 95 -2.13 -10.81 -34.77
CA GLU A 95 -3.00 -11.06 -35.94
C GLU A 95 -2.37 -11.96 -37.00
N LYS A 96 -1.07 -12.26 -36.89
CA LYS A 96 -0.35 -13.11 -37.84
C LYS A 96 -0.81 -14.56 -37.70
N VAL A 97 -1.35 -15.11 -38.78
CA VAL A 97 -1.81 -16.49 -38.90
C VAL A 97 -1.21 -17.15 -40.14
N VAL A 98 -0.93 -18.45 -40.04
CA VAL A 98 -0.44 -19.30 -41.13
C VAL A 98 -1.30 -20.56 -41.15
N GLU A 99 -1.76 -20.97 -42.33
CA GLU A 99 -2.49 -22.22 -42.49
C GLU A 99 -1.52 -23.40 -42.30
N ARG A 100 -1.93 -24.44 -41.58
CA ARG A 100 -1.11 -25.64 -41.44
C ARG A 100 -1.39 -26.54 -42.67
N GLU A 101 -0.45 -26.58 -43.61
CA GLU A 101 -0.48 -27.50 -44.78
C GLU A 101 -0.47 -28.98 -44.39
#